data_AF-A0A7Y4KFJ5-F1
#
_entry.id   AF-A0A7Y4KFJ5-F1
#
_cell.length_a   1.000
_cell.length_b   1.000
_cell.length_c   1.000
_cell.angle_alpha   90.00
_cell.angle_beta   90.00
_cell.angle_gamma   90.00
#
_symmetry.space_group_name_H-M   'P 1'
#
loop_
_entity.id
_entity.type
_entity.pdbx_description
1 polymer ?
#
loop_
_entity_poly.entity_id
_entity_poly.type
_entity_poly.pdbx_seq_one_letter_code
_entity_poly.pdbx_strand_id
1 'polypeptide(L)'
;MRAALLLAILPRWFAVCLGLFGAQAFAGYTSVPDGYVLLGIETSNRYLVAGGARFYIPPAQHSLYSGATLVAQPQATIDAVTQIPMDGTLIRQKGTAEIYVVVGQAYWWIPSPTELDYWDDWRMVNDIPNSDWRAPFINYSYNVLVQERSTSQIYLWVAGAKYPVTTTADLNYFGGLSSVRVIPLGTLASTTHEPWCGANLRERSDSAVYNLGYVNRSYTSMSKSVTAYPAHSAVPDGALASVPLFSGGLACIW
;
A
#
# COMPACT_ATOMS: atom_id res chain seq x y z
N MET A 1 24.44 -18.53 61.65
CA MET A 1 23.49 -19.45 60.99
C MET A 1 23.21 -18.92 59.59
N ARG A 2 23.42 -19.77 58.56
CA ARG A 2 22.83 -19.79 57.19
C ARG A 2 22.76 -18.46 56.40
N ALA A 3 23.10 -18.35 55.12
CA ALA A 3 23.65 -19.23 54.09
C ALA A 3 24.04 -18.31 52.91
N ALA A 4 25.00 -18.75 52.11
CA ALA A 4 25.45 -18.11 50.87
C ALA A 4 24.52 -18.40 49.66
N LEU A 5 24.85 -17.78 48.50
CA LEU A 5 24.59 -18.23 47.10
C LEU A 5 23.13 -18.03 46.60
N LEU A 6 22.78 -17.75 45.33
CA LEU A 6 23.42 -17.90 44.00
C LEU A 6 22.63 -17.09 42.92
N LEU A 7 23.28 -16.92 41.76
CA LEU A 7 22.81 -16.45 40.45
C LEU A 7 21.42 -16.89 39.96
N ALA A 8 20.79 -16.05 39.12
CA ALA A 8 20.28 -16.33 37.75
C ALA A 8 19.71 -15.01 37.17
N ILE A 9 20.21 -14.33 36.13
CA ILE A 9 20.34 -14.65 34.68
C ILE A 9 19.04 -15.15 34.01
N LEU A 10 18.36 -14.20 33.33
CA LEU A 10 17.49 -14.28 32.13
C LEU A 10 16.12 -15.01 32.21
N PRO A 11 15.15 -14.77 31.27
CA PRO A 11 15.14 -13.88 30.10
C PRO A 11 13.89 -12.98 29.88
N ARG A 12 14.07 -12.06 28.93
CA ARG A 12 13.16 -11.14 28.23
C ARG A 12 12.00 -11.84 27.47
N TRP A 13 11.07 -12.51 28.14
CA TRP A 13 9.91 -13.14 27.46
C TRP A 13 8.67 -13.10 28.34
N PHE A 14 7.99 -11.95 28.46
CA PHE A 14 6.61 -11.90 28.97
C PHE A 14 5.95 -10.54 28.63
N ALA A 15 5.60 -10.37 27.35
CA ALA A 15 4.62 -9.38 26.92
C ALA A 15 3.92 -9.90 25.65
N VAL A 16 3.32 -11.07 25.79
CA VAL A 16 2.35 -11.64 24.85
C VAL A 16 1.08 -11.87 25.66
N CYS A 17 -0.06 -11.55 25.05
CA CYS A 17 -1.45 -11.64 25.52
C CYS A 17 -2.02 -10.39 26.22
N LEU A 18 -2.75 -9.55 25.47
CA LEU A 18 -4.23 -9.48 25.53
C LEU A 18 -4.80 -8.28 24.73
N GLY A 19 -5.84 -8.58 23.95
CA GLY A 19 -6.61 -7.65 23.11
C GLY A 19 -7.04 -8.37 21.82
N LEU A 20 -7.95 -9.35 21.81
CA LEU A 20 -9.41 -9.32 22.01
C LEU A 20 -10.19 -8.43 21.00
N PHE A 21 -10.99 -9.14 20.18
CA PHE A 21 -12.14 -8.74 19.35
C PHE A 21 -11.93 -8.36 17.87
N GLY A 22 -12.59 -9.14 17.00
CA GLY A 22 -12.83 -8.84 15.58
C GLY A 22 -12.22 -9.87 14.64
N ALA A 23 -12.90 -11.00 14.40
CA ALA A 23 -12.48 -12.00 13.40
C ALA A 23 -12.74 -11.49 11.97
N GLN A 24 -11.94 -10.52 11.52
CA GLN A 24 -11.31 -10.60 10.22
C GLN A 24 -9.85 -10.90 10.55
N ALA A 25 -9.39 -12.12 10.30
CA ALA A 25 -7.97 -12.41 10.43
C ALA A 25 -7.24 -11.50 9.46
N PHE A 26 -6.70 -10.38 9.96
CA PHE A 26 -5.78 -9.56 9.19
C PHE A 26 -4.66 -10.49 8.76
N ALA A 27 -4.50 -10.63 7.44
CA ALA A 27 -3.37 -11.36 6.92
C ALA A 27 -2.09 -10.76 7.53
N GLY A 28 -1.29 -11.60 8.19
CA GLY A 28 -0.11 -11.18 8.92
C GLY A 28 1.13 -11.20 8.03
N TYR A 29 2.23 -10.65 8.54
CA TYR A 29 3.52 -10.85 7.90
C TYR A 29 4.07 -12.23 8.23
N THR A 30 4.73 -12.86 7.26
CA THR A 30 5.45 -14.11 7.49
C THR A 30 6.80 -13.86 8.15
N SER A 31 7.27 -14.79 8.97
CA SER A 31 8.64 -14.82 9.50
C SER A 31 9.63 -15.53 8.57
N VAL A 32 9.13 -16.09 7.45
CA VAL A 32 9.99 -16.66 6.41
C VAL A 32 10.84 -15.54 5.79
N PRO A 33 12.16 -15.74 5.58
CA PRO A 33 13.02 -14.70 5.01
C PRO A 33 12.65 -14.29 3.59
N ASP A 34 13.00 -13.06 3.23
CA ASP A 34 12.90 -12.55 1.86
C ASP A 34 13.70 -13.43 0.88
N GLY A 35 13.19 -13.56 -0.35
CA GLY A 35 13.78 -14.41 -1.40
C GLY A 35 13.42 -15.89 -1.32
N TYR A 36 12.79 -16.34 -0.23
CA TYR A 36 12.28 -17.71 -0.10
C TYR A 36 10.95 -17.85 -0.84
N VAL A 37 10.59 -19.09 -1.20
CA VAL A 37 9.34 -19.40 -1.88
C VAL A 37 8.46 -20.29 -1.01
N LEU A 38 7.26 -19.80 -0.70
CA LEU A 38 6.21 -20.58 -0.05
C LEU A 38 5.59 -21.51 -1.08
N LEU A 39 5.51 -22.81 -0.76
CA LEU A 39 4.89 -23.82 -1.60
C LEU A 39 3.61 -24.34 -0.92
N GLY A 40 2.47 -24.12 -1.55
CA GLY A 40 1.19 -24.69 -1.11
C GLY A 40 1.17 -26.20 -1.35
N ILE A 41 1.13 -27.00 -0.29
CA ILE A 41 1.21 -28.46 -0.39
C ILE A 41 -0.01 -29.09 -1.08
N GLU A 42 -1.17 -28.44 -1.01
CA GLU A 42 -2.43 -28.91 -1.61
C GLU A 42 -2.62 -28.43 -3.05
N THR A 43 -2.04 -27.28 -3.40
CA THR A 43 -2.32 -26.57 -4.66
C THR A 43 -1.13 -26.55 -5.62
N SER A 44 0.08 -26.84 -5.13
CA SER A 44 1.35 -26.57 -5.83
C SER A 44 1.56 -25.10 -6.23
N ASN A 45 0.75 -24.17 -5.70
CA ASN A 45 0.96 -22.73 -5.90
C ASN A 45 2.24 -22.31 -5.20
N ARG A 46 2.92 -21.32 -5.80
CA ARG A 46 4.19 -20.79 -5.31
C ARG A 46 4.08 -19.31 -5.06
N TYR A 47 4.66 -18.84 -3.97
CA TYR A 47 4.66 -17.42 -3.61
C TYR A 47 6.05 -17.00 -3.15
N LEU A 48 6.60 -15.94 -3.74
CA LEU A 48 7.84 -15.34 -3.27
C LEU A 48 7.55 -14.53 -2.00
N VAL A 49 8.45 -14.60 -1.02
CA VAL A 49 8.44 -13.71 0.14
C VAL A 49 9.29 -12.48 -0.13
N ALA A 50 8.72 -11.30 0.10
CA ALA A 50 9.42 -10.02 0.06
C ALA A 50 8.77 -9.04 1.05
N GLY A 51 9.57 -8.43 1.94
CA GLY A 51 9.08 -7.56 2.99
C GLY A 51 8.05 -8.23 3.90
N GLY A 52 8.19 -9.54 4.14
CA GLY A 52 7.23 -10.34 4.91
C GLY A 52 5.86 -10.57 4.25
N ALA A 53 5.65 -10.10 3.01
CA ALA A 53 4.44 -10.34 2.23
C ALA A 53 4.64 -11.44 1.19
N ARG A 54 3.53 -11.97 0.66
CA ARG A 54 3.54 -12.99 -0.39
C ARG A 54 3.25 -12.40 -1.77
N PHE A 55 4.01 -12.85 -2.77
CA PHE A 55 3.80 -12.52 -4.18
C PHE A 55 3.57 -13.79 -4.97
N TYR A 56 2.39 -13.93 -5.59
CA TYR A 56 2.10 -15.09 -6.41
C TYR A 56 3.08 -15.21 -7.58
N ILE A 57 3.65 -16.41 -7.75
CA ILE A 57 4.54 -16.76 -8.86
C ILE A 57 3.71 -17.52 -9.90
N PRO A 58 3.44 -16.92 -11.07
CA PRO A 58 2.75 -17.62 -12.15
C PRO A 58 3.50 -18.89 -12.56
N PRO A 59 2.81 -19.99 -12.94
CA PRO A 59 3.44 -21.26 -13.32
C PRO A 59 4.55 -21.11 -14.37
N ALA A 60 4.35 -20.23 -15.36
CA ALA A 60 5.33 -19.95 -16.41
C ALA A 60 6.66 -19.38 -15.89
N GLN A 61 6.71 -18.86 -14.67
CA GLN A 61 7.90 -18.29 -14.04
C GLN A 61 8.54 -19.21 -12.99
N HIS A 62 8.00 -20.40 -12.72
CA HIS A 62 8.52 -21.28 -11.65
C HIS A 62 10.00 -21.64 -11.83
N SER A 63 10.47 -21.79 -13.07
CA SER A 63 11.88 -22.05 -13.38
C SER A 63 12.82 -20.91 -12.98
N LEU A 64 12.33 -19.67 -12.93
CA LEU A 64 13.13 -18.50 -12.50
C LEU A 64 13.46 -18.53 -10.99
N TYR A 65 12.81 -19.42 -10.24
CA TYR A 65 12.96 -19.56 -8.78
C TYR A 65 13.46 -20.95 -8.38
N SER A 66 14.04 -21.73 -9.30
CA SER A 66 14.53 -23.08 -9.00
C SER A 66 15.67 -23.13 -7.99
N GLY A 67 16.42 -22.02 -7.83
CA GLY A 67 17.47 -21.87 -6.83
C GLY A 67 17.00 -21.32 -5.48
N ALA A 68 15.73 -20.90 -5.36
CA ALA A 68 15.20 -20.37 -4.12
C ALA A 68 14.89 -21.49 -3.13
N THR A 69 15.07 -21.22 -1.83
CA THR A 69 14.66 -22.17 -0.79
C THR A 69 13.13 -22.29 -0.75
N LEU A 70 12.62 -23.52 -0.82
CA LEU A 70 11.20 -23.80 -0.73
C LEU A 70 10.77 -24.05 0.72
N VAL A 71 9.67 -23.42 1.13
CA VAL A 71 9.02 -23.65 2.42
C VAL A 71 7.62 -24.21 2.15
N ALA A 72 7.47 -25.52 2.29
CA ALA A 72 6.20 -26.21 2.12
C ALA A 72 5.27 -25.95 3.32
N GLN A 73 4.05 -25.52 3.06
CA GLN A 73 3.04 -25.23 4.10
C GLN A 73 1.62 -25.32 3.53
N PRO A 74 0.58 -25.47 4.39
CA PRO A 74 -0.80 -25.46 3.95
C PRO A 74 -1.17 -24.16 3.21
N GLN A 75 -1.96 -24.26 2.13
CA GLN A 75 -2.42 -23.11 1.37
C GLN A 75 -3.15 -22.09 2.27
N ALA A 76 -3.93 -22.56 3.25
CA ALA A 76 -4.60 -21.70 4.22
C ALA A 76 -3.62 -20.87 5.08
N THR A 77 -2.44 -21.42 5.41
CA THR A 77 -1.38 -20.67 6.12
C THR A 77 -0.79 -19.59 5.22
N ILE A 78 -0.58 -19.89 3.94
CA ILE A 78 -0.11 -18.92 2.95
C ILE A 78 -1.15 -17.81 2.74
N ASP A 79 -2.44 -18.15 2.66
CA ASP A 79 -3.50 -17.17 2.43
C ASP A 79 -3.67 -16.21 3.61
N ALA A 80 -3.27 -16.62 4.81
CA ALA A 80 -3.16 -15.76 5.98
C ALA A 80 -1.93 -14.84 5.96
N VAL A 81 -1.04 -14.93 4.97
CA VAL A 81 0.07 -13.98 4.76
C VAL A 81 -0.40 -12.82 3.89
N THR A 82 -0.12 -11.60 4.33
CA THR A 82 -0.47 -10.37 3.61
C THR A 82 0.19 -10.31 2.24
N GLN A 83 -0.45 -9.59 1.31
CA GLN A 83 0.10 -9.31 -0.02
C GLN A 83 0.73 -7.91 -0.11
N ILE A 84 0.59 -7.08 0.93
CA ILE A 84 1.21 -5.76 1.02
C ILE A 84 2.47 -5.89 1.90
N PRO A 85 3.68 -5.59 1.37
CA PRO A 85 4.92 -5.63 2.15
C PRO A 85 4.97 -4.61 3.29
N MET A 86 5.91 -4.82 4.22
CA MET A 86 6.21 -3.85 5.27
C MET A 86 6.72 -2.52 4.70
N ASP A 87 6.49 -1.44 5.44
CA ASP A 87 7.08 -0.13 5.14
C ASP A 87 8.62 -0.22 5.04
N GLY A 88 9.18 0.47 4.05
CA GLY A 88 10.60 0.42 3.71
C GLY A 88 10.99 -0.69 2.73
N THR A 89 10.10 -1.63 2.42
CA THR A 89 10.42 -2.70 1.46
C THR A 89 10.61 -2.14 0.06
N LEU A 90 11.77 -2.40 -0.54
CA LEU A 90 12.08 -2.10 -1.93
C LEU A 90 11.68 -3.26 -2.82
N ILE A 91 10.90 -3.01 -3.86
CA ILE A 91 10.43 -4.01 -4.82
C ILE A 91 10.70 -3.58 -6.25
N ARG A 92 11.05 -4.56 -7.10
CA ARG A 92 11.16 -4.40 -8.55
C ARG A 92 10.53 -5.60 -9.23
N GLN A 93 9.65 -5.34 -10.20
CA GLN A 93 9.05 -6.40 -10.98
C GLN A 93 10.10 -7.00 -11.94
N LYS A 94 10.24 -8.33 -11.96
CA LYS A 94 11.17 -9.00 -12.89
C LYS A 94 10.86 -8.60 -14.33
N GLY A 95 11.89 -8.15 -15.04
CA GLY A 95 11.79 -7.68 -16.42
C GLY A 95 11.50 -6.18 -16.56
N THR A 96 11.42 -5.43 -15.46
CA THR A 96 11.25 -3.97 -15.48
C THR A 96 12.41 -3.28 -14.76
N ALA A 97 12.59 -1.98 -14.99
CA ALA A 97 13.68 -1.20 -14.39
C ALA A 97 13.22 -0.42 -13.14
N GLU A 98 11.92 -0.14 -13.05
CA GLU A 98 11.30 0.68 -12.03
C GLU A 98 11.36 -0.01 -10.67
N ILE A 99 11.93 0.70 -9.70
CA ILE A 99 11.97 0.30 -8.30
C ILE A 99 10.94 1.12 -7.54
N TYR A 100 10.24 0.47 -6.62
CA TYR A 100 9.26 1.10 -5.75
C TYR A 100 9.63 0.81 -4.30
N VAL A 101 9.32 1.77 -3.42
CA VAL A 101 9.33 1.54 -1.97
C VAL A 101 7.91 1.48 -1.45
N VAL A 102 7.65 0.57 -0.51
CA VAL A 102 6.37 0.53 0.20
C VAL A 102 6.44 1.47 1.39
N VAL A 103 5.50 2.41 1.48
CA VAL A 103 5.36 3.35 2.59
C VAL A 103 3.89 3.63 2.84
N GLY A 104 3.43 3.39 4.07
CA GLY A 104 2.04 3.57 4.44
C GLY A 104 1.13 2.75 3.55
N GLN A 105 1.36 1.43 3.47
CA GLN A 105 0.55 0.50 2.65
C GLN A 105 0.32 0.92 1.18
N ALA A 106 1.15 1.80 0.65
CA ALA A 106 1.16 2.26 -0.74
C ALA A 106 2.56 2.09 -1.31
N TYR A 107 2.67 2.00 -2.63
CA TYR A 107 3.95 1.90 -3.33
C TYR A 107 4.30 3.23 -3.99
N TRP A 108 5.56 3.62 -3.89
CA TRP A 108 6.06 4.91 -4.39
C TRP A 108 7.26 4.69 -5.28
N TRP A 109 7.23 5.28 -6.47
CA TRP A 109 8.30 5.11 -7.45
C TRP A 109 9.55 5.84 -6.99
N ILE A 110 10.71 5.20 -7.18
CA ILE A 110 12.02 5.78 -6.95
C ILE A 110 12.57 6.27 -8.30
N PRO A 111 12.50 7.58 -8.60
CA PRO A 111 12.83 8.10 -9.93
C PRO A 111 14.30 8.05 -10.34
N SER A 112 15.24 7.85 -9.42
CA SER A 112 16.67 7.85 -9.76
C SER A 112 17.51 6.95 -8.84
N PRO A 113 18.73 6.54 -9.27
CA PRO A 113 19.67 5.84 -8.41
C PRO A 113 20.09 6.66 -7.17
N THR A 114 20.30 7.97 -7.33
CA THR A 114 20.57 8.85 -6.18
C THR A 114 19.39 8.89 -5.21
N GLU A 115 18.17 8.74 -5.73
CA GLU A 115 17.00 8.62 -4.88
C GLU A 115 17.01 7.31 -4.09
N LEU A 116 17.33 6.21 -4.77
CA LEU A 116 17.44 4.86 -4.20
C LEU A 116 18.42 4.82 -3.03
N ASP A 117 19.61 5.42 -3.18
CA ASP A 117 20.67 5.42 -2.16
C ASP A 117 20.24 6.02 -0.81
N TYR A 118 19.19 6.85 -0.78
CA TYR A 118 18.61 7.35 0.48
C TYR A 118 17.75 6.31 1.20
N TRP A 119 17.06 5.47 0.42
CA TRP A 119 16.18 4.43 0.94
C TRP A 119 16.97 3.21 1.38
N ASP A 120 17.81 2.70 0.50
CA ASP A 120 18.78 1.64 0.78
C ASP A 120 19.73 1.43 -0.42
N ASP A 121 20.47 0.33 -0.44
CA ASP A 121 21.26 -0.12 -1.58
C ASP A 121 20.44 -0.97 -2.56
N TRP A 122 20.85 -0.97 -3.84
CA TRP A 122 20.23 -1.79 -4.89
C TRP A 122 20.21 -3.30 -4.57
N ARG A 123 21.11 -3.79 -3.71
CA ARG A 123 21.15 -5.19 -3.24
C ARG A 123 19.98 -5.56 -2.33
N MET A 124 19.30 -4.58 -1.76
CA MET A 124 18.15 -4.77 -0.86
C MET A 124 16.81 -4.79 -1.62
N VAL A 125 16.86 -4.60 -2.94
CA VAL A 125 15.68 -4.63 -3.82
C VAL A 125 15.21 -6.07 -4.00
N ASN A 126 13.97 -6.34 -3.60
CA ASN A 126 13.31 -7.61 -3.85
C ASN A 126 12.82 -7.69 -5.30
N ASP A 127 13.41 -8.60 -6.09
CA ASP A 127 12.95 -8.90 -7.45
C ASP A 127 11.72 -9.82 -7.43
N ILE A 128 10.54 -9.20 -7.49
CA ILE A 128 9.24 -9.88 -7.42
C ILE A 128 8.80 -10.46 -8.77
N PRO A 129 7.92 -11.47 -8.80
CA PRO A 129 7.41 -12.03 -10.05
C PRO A 129 6.79 -10.99 -10.97
N ASN A 130 6.84 -11.26 -12.28
CA ASN A 130 6.06 -10.52 -13.26
C ASN A 130 4.59 -10.95 -13.15
N SER A 131 3.85 -10.35 -12.22
CA SER A 131 2.44 -10.63 -11.96
C SER A 131 1.68 -9.35 -11.64
N ASP A 132 0.37 -9.44 -11.42
CA ASP A 132 -0.45 -8.31 -10.98
C ASP A 132 -0.23 -8.00 -9.49
N TRP A 133 0.99 -7.59 -9.14
CA TRP A 133 1.39 -7.27 -7.77
C TRP A 133 0.77 -5.97 -7.26
N ARG A 134 0.22 -5.13 -8.14
CA ARG A 134 -0.40 -3.85 -7.77
C ARG A 134 -1.83 -4.02 -7.27
N ALA A 135 -2.55 -5.07 -7.69
CA ALA A 135 -3.94 -5.29 -7.31
C ALA A 135 -4.20 -5.23 -5.79
N PRO A 136 -3.38 -5.82 -4.90
CA PRO A 136 -3.57 -5.74 -3.45
C PRO A 136 -3.52 -4.31 -2.88
N PHE A 137 -2.86 -3.37 -3.58
CA PHE A 137 -2.77 -1.97 -3.16
C PHE A 137 -4.00 -1.15 -3.57
N ILE A 138 -4.91 -1.71 -4.38
CA ILE A 138 -6.14 -1.02 -4.80
C ILE A 138 -7.15 -1.06 -3.66
N ASN A 139 -7.17 0.00 -2.86
CA ASN A 139 -8.15 0.23 -1.81
C ASN A 139 -8.65 1.68 -1.85
N TYR A 140 -9.90 1.89 -2.26
CA TYR A 140 -10.49 3.21 -2.41
C TYR A 140 -10.66 3.97 -1.08
N SER A 141 -10.73 3.25 0.04
CA SER A 141 -10.92 3.82 1.38
C SER A 141 -9.60 4.05 2.12
N TYR A 142 -8.51 3.43 1.66
CA TYR A 142 -7.21 3.68 2.23
C TYR A 142 -6.77 5.10 1.93
N ASN A 143 -6.35 5.82 2.97
CA ASN A 143 -5.81 7.15 2.87
C ASN A 143 -4.54 7.29 3.71
N VAL A 144 -3.61 8.10 3.22
CA VAL A 144 -2.34 8.36 3.91
C VAL A 144 -1.89 9.79 3.62
N LEU A 145 -1.43 10.47 4.66
CA LEU A 145 -0.73 11.75 4.52
C LEU A 145 0.70 11.49 4.10
N VAL A 146 1.14 12.12 3.02
CA VAL A 146 2.48 11.94 2.45
C VAL A 146 3.17 13.25 2.16
N GLN A 147 4.48 13.21 2.22
CA GLN A 147 5.36 14.33 1.92
C GLN A 147 6.62 13.80 1.25
N GLU A 148 6.97 14.35 0.08
CA GLU A 148 8.24 14.02 -0.56
C GLU A 148 9.39 14.50 0.32
N ARG A 149 10.41 13.64 0.50
CA ARG A 149 11.58 14.04 1.30
C ARG A 149 12.18 15.32 0.73
N SER A 150 12.53 16.24 1.62
CA SER A 150 13.08 17.56 1.29
C SER A 150 12.10 18.58 0.69
N THR A 151 10.80 18.26 0.59
CA THR A 151 9.75 19.24 0.29
C THR A 151 8.99 19.62 1.56
N SER A 152 8.09 20.62 1.50
CA SER A 152 7.22 21.01 2.63
C SER A 152 5.74 20.76 2.38
N GLN A 153 5.33 20.51 1.13
CA GLN A 153 3.92 20.33 0.79
C GLN A 153 3.47 18.91 1.20
N ILE A 154 2.46 18.85 2.05
CA ILE A 154 1.80 17.61 2.44
C ILE A 154 0.66 17.34 1.47
N TYR A 155 0.50 16.08 1.07
CA TYR A 155 -0.61 15.61 0.26
C TYR A 155 -1.36 14.51 1.00
N LEU A 156 -2.68 14.45 0.81
CA LEU A 156 -3.47 13.27 1.08
C LEU A 156 -3.42 12.39 -0.17
N TRP A 157 -2.96 11.14 -0.03
CA TRP A 157 -3.13 10.12 -1.06
C TRP A 157 -4.37 9.30 -0.73
N VAL A 158 -5.30 9.21 -1.69
CA VAL A 158 -6.51 8.41 -1.55
C VAL A 158 -7.09 8.05 -2.92
N ALA A 159 -7.60 6.83 -3.05
CA ALA A 159 -8.17 6.31 -4.28
C ALA A 159 -7.27 6.55 -5.51
N GLY A 160 -5.95 6.38 -5.35
CA GLY A 160 -4.98 6.51 -6.44
C GLY A 160 -4.60 7.95 -6.83
N ALA A 161 -5.15 8.97 -6.18
CA ALA A 161 -4.83 10.37 -6.45
C ALA A 161 -4.22 11.09 -5.24
N LYS A 162 -3.45 12.14 -5.53
CA LYS A 162 -2.92 13.06 -4.52
C LYS A 162 -3.76 14.34 -4.45
N TYR A 163 -4.02 14.82 -3.23
CA TYR A 163 -4.71 16.07 -2.96
C TYR A 163 -3.88 16.93 -2.02
N PRO A 164 -3.57 18.20 -2.38
CA PRO A 164 -2.77 19.06 -1.52
C PRO A 164 -3.52 19.36 -0.22
N VAL A 165 -2.84 19.19 0.91
CA VAL A 165 -3.32 19.59 2.23
C VAL A 165 -2.78 20.98 2.52
N THR A 166 -3.64 21.99 2.46
CA THR A 166 -3.25 23.41 2.54
C THR A 166 -3.66 24.08 3.84
N THR A 167 -4.53 23.44 4.64
CA THR A 167 -5.01 24.00 5.91
C THR A 167 -4.67 23.09 7.08
N THR A 168 -4.48 23.69 8.25
CA THR A 168 -4.30 22.97 9.51
C THR A 168 -5.54 22.14 9.88
N ALA A 169 -6.73 22.57 9.47
CA ALA A 169 -7.98 21.84 9.72
C ALA A 169 -8.01 20.51 8.95
N ASP A 170 -7.65 20.52 7.66
CA ASP A 170 -7.50 19.31 6.86
C ASP A 170 -6.42 18.39 7.44
N LEU A 171 -5.26 18.96 7.76
CA LEU A 171 -4.14 18.20 8.33
C LEU A 171 -4.54 17.48 9.62
N ASN A 172 -5.21 18.18 10.55
CA ASN A 172 -5.67 17.59 11.81
C ASN A 172 -6.75 16.54 11.58
N TYR A 173 -7.65 16.75 10.61
CA TYR A 173 -8.71 15.79 10.26
C TYR A 173 -8.13 14.43 9.83
N PHE A 174 -7.06 14.45 9.03
CA PHE A 174 -6.40 13.23 8.53
C PHE A 174 -5.29 12.69 9.44
N GLY A 175 -5.23 13.14 10.70
CA GLY A 175 -4.35 12.55 11.72
C GLY A 175 -3.13 13.39 12.12
N GLY A 176 -2.99 14.61 11.58
CA GLY A 176 -1.95 15.56 11.95
C GLY A 176 -0.54 15.21 11.44
N LEU A 177 0.45 16.02 11.84
CA LEU A 177 1.84 15.87 11.41
C LEU A 177 2.46 14.52 11.76
N SER A 178 2.07 13.90 12.88
CA SER A 178 2.58 12.59 13.28
C SER A 178 2.14 11.44 12.36
N SER A 179 1.11 11.66 11.54
CA SER A 179 0.59 10.68 10.58
C SER A 179 1.20 10.83 9.19
N VAL A 180 1.99 11.89 8.96
CA VAL A 180 2.64 12.16 7.68
C VAL A 180 3.77 11.15 7.44
N ARG A 181 3.74 10.52 6.27
CA ARG A 181 4.77 9.59 5.81
C ARG A 181 5.68 10.27 4.80
N VAL A 182 6.99 10.07 4.98
CA VAL A 182 7.98 10.57 4.02
C VAL A 182 8.07 9.60 2.86
N ILE A 183 8.01 10.10 1.63
CA ILE A 183 8.05 9.32 0.38
C ILE A 183 9.18 9.84 -0.54
N PRO A 184 9.56 9.08 -1.60
CA PRO A 184 10.66 9.47 -2.47
C PRO A 184 10.45 10.85 -3.11
N LEU A 185 11.52 11.63 -3.23
CA LEU A 185 11.50 12.90 -3.95
C LEU A 185 11.27 12.66 -5.45
N GLY A 186 10.32 13.37 -6.04
CA GLY A 186 9.96 13.30 -7.45
C GLY A 186 8.87 12.28 -7.78
N THR A 187 8.49 11.38 -6.86
CA THR A 187 7.41 10.40 -7.11
C THR A 187 6.05 11.05 -7.30
N LEU A 188 5.79 12.19 -6.67
CA LEU A 188 4.51 12.88 -6.78
C LEU A 188 4.39 13.58 -8.12
N ALA A 189 5.48 13.96 -8.79
CA ALA A 189 5.43 14.59 -10.11
C ALA A 189 4.75 13.69 -11.15
N SER A 190 4.95 12.36 -11.06
CA SER A 190 4.31 11.36 -11.91
C SER A 190 3.00 10.81 -11.33
N THR A 191 2.58 11.25 -10.14
CA THR A 191 1.34 10.81 -9.49
C THR A 191 0.16 11.67 -9.95
N THR A 192 -0.90 11.01 -10.40
CA THR A 192 -2.10 11.68 -10.92
C THR A 192 -2.88 12.44 -9.83
N HIS A 193 -3.57 13.50 -10.25
CA HIS A 193 -4.60 14.19 -9.44
C HIS A 193 -6.00 13.62 -9.72
N GLU A 194 -6.13 12.74 -10.71
CA GLU A 194 -7.38 12.06 -11.05
C GLU A 194 -7.49 10.76 -10.26
N PRO A 195 -8.50 10.60 -9.39
CA PRO A 195 -8.70 9.36 -8.66
C PRO A 195 -9.05 8.21 -9.58
N TRP A 196 -8.97 6.99 -9.07
CA TRP A 196 -9.47 5.81 -9.77
C TRP A 196 -10.95 5.96 -10.11
N CYS A 197 -11.31 5.55 -11.32
CA CYS A 197 -12.69 5.58 -11.74
C CYS A 197 -13.55 4.69 -10.83
N GLY A 198 -14.72 5.19 -10.46
CA GLY A 198 -15.64 4.53 -9.54
C GLY A 198 -15.41 4.95 -8.08
N ALA A 199 -14.41 5.80 -7.81
CA ALA A 199 -14.24 6.37 -6.48
C ALA A 199 -15.46 7.19 -6.07
N ASN A 200 -15.91 7.01 -4.83
CA ASN A 200 -16.89 7.85 -4.18
C ASN A 200 -16.15 8.71 -3.16
N LEU A 201 -16.05 10.01 -3.40
CA LEU A 201 -15.32 10.95 -2.54
C LEU A 201 -16.25 12.07 -2.08
N ARG A 202 -15.97 12.61 -0.90
CA ARG A 202 -16.63 13.80 -0.38
C ARG A 202 -15.60 14.80 0.13
N GLU A 203 -15.90 16.09 0.02
CA GLU A 203 -15.16 17.12 0.73
C GLU A 203 -15.33 16.90 2.24
N ARG A 204 -14.30 17.14 3.06
CA ARG A 204 -14.37 16.79 4.48
C ARG A 204 -15.48 17.54 5.22
N SER A 205 -15.78 18.78 4.82
CA SER A 205 -16.84 19.62 5.41
C SER A 205 -18.20 19.46 4.72
N ASP A 206 -18.29 18.67 3.65
CA ASP A 206 -19.54 18.43 2.94
C ASP A 206 -20.10 17.03 3.25
N SER A 207 -21.42 16.95 3.23
CA SER A 207 -22.20 15.72 3.26
C SER A 207 -22.42 15.11 1.88
N ALA A 208 -22.33 15.92 0.81
CA ALA A 208 -22.49 15.44 -0.56
C ALA A 208 -21.35 14.49 -0.93
N VAL A 209 -21.72 13.30 -1.38
CA VAL A 209 -20.78 12.32 -1.94
C VAL A 209 -20.85 12.39 -3.45
N TYR A 210 -19.69 12.38 -4.09
CA TYR A 210 -19.57 12.36 -5.53
C TYR A 210 -18.98 11.04 -5.99
N ASN A 211 -19.61 10.41 -6.98
CA ASN A 211 -18.98 9.36 -7.77
C ASN A 211 -18.11 10.00 -8.86
N LEU A 212 -16.92 9.46 -9.06
CA LEU A 212 -15.93 9.93 -10.02
C LEU A 212 -15.82 8.96 -11.19
N GLY A 213 -15.90 9.46 -12.41
CA GLY A 213 -15.79 8.63 -13.60
C GLY A 213 -15.89 9.39 -14.91
N TYR A 214 -16.16 8.69 -16.01
CA TYR A 214 -16.17 9.27 -17.35
C TYR A 214 -17.57 9.29 -17.94
N VAL A 215 -17.86 10.28 -18.78
CA VAL A 215 -19.18 10.45 -19.39
C VAL A 215 -19.42 9.44 -20.53
N ASN A 216 -18.43 9.25 -21.40
CA ASN A 216 -18.41 8.27 -22.49
C ASN A 216 -16.98 8.12 -23.05
N ARG A 217 -16.75 7.17 -23.97
CA ARG A 217 -15.44 6.93 -24.60
C ARG A 217 -14.81 8.17 -25.25
N SER A 218 -15.61 9.15 -25.68
CA SER A 218 -15.14 10.38 -26.32
C SER A 218 -14.79 11.49 -25.33
N TYR A 219 -15.20 11.36 -24.06
CA TYR A 219 -14.92 12.33 -23.00
C TYR A 219 -13.90 11.71 -22.05
N THR A 220 -12.62 11.97 -22.32
CA THR A 220 -11.50 11.40 -21.58
C THR A 220 -11.17 12.15 -20.30
N SER A 221 -11.84 13.27 -20.02
CA SER A 221 -11.69 14.01 -18.76
C SER A 221 -12.65 13.46 -17.71
N MET A 222 -12.13 13.26 -16.50
CA MET A 222 -12.94 12.82 -15.37
C MET A 222 -14.01 13.86 -15.01
N SER A 223 -15.19 13.38 -14.65
CA SER A 223 -16.31 14.16 -14.13
C SER A 223 -16.78 13.59 -12.80
N LYS A 224 -17.53 14.39 -12.05
CA LYS A 224 -18.14 14.00 -10.78
C LYS A 224 -19.66 14.08 -10.87
N SER A 225 -20.37 13.16 -10.23
CA SER A 225 -21.83 13.15 -10.15
C SER A 225 -22.26 12.86 -8.72
N VAL A 226 -23.29 13.55 -8.22
CA VAL A 226 -23.80 13.33 -6.86
C VAL A 226 -24.33 11.91 -6.75
N THR A 227 -23.98 11.22 -5.67
CA THR A 227 -24.38 9.84 -5.44
C THR A 227 -24.92 9.62 -4.02
N ALA A 228 -25.82 8.64 -3.89
CA ALA A 228 -26.32 8.17 -2.61
C ALA A 228 -25.45 7.05 -2.01
N TYR A 229 -24.48 6.53 -2.77
CA TYR A 229 -23.53 5.54 -2.25
C TYR A 229 -22.61 6.17 -1.20
N PRO A 230 -22.16 5.39 -0.20
CA PRO A 230 -21.25 5.90 0.81
C PRO A 230 -19.93 6.35 0.17
N ALA A 231 -19.34 7.39 0.76
CA ALA A 231 -18.00 7.80 0.40
C ALA A 231 -17.01 6.71 0.79
N HIS A 232 -16.09 6.38 -0.13
CA HIS A 232 -14.94 5.56 0.20
C HIS A 232 -14.02 6.31 1.18
N SER A 233 -13.85 7.62 0.97
CA SER A 233 -13.09 8.49 1.87
C SER A 233 -13.50 9.96 1.71
N ALA A 234 -13.10 10.78 2.68
CA ALA A 234 -13.10 12.24 2.55
C ALA A 234 -11.79 12.73 1.90
N VAL A 235 -11.85 13.93 1.31
CA VAL A 235 -10.70 14.70 0.78
C VAL A 235 -10.66 16.11 1.39
N PRO A 236 -9.52 16.83 1.32
CA PRO A 236 -9.41 18.20 1.82
C PRO A 236 -10.40 19.14 1.13
N ASP A 237 -10.94 20.13 1.85
CA ASP A 237 -11.95 21.02 1.29
C ASP A 237 -11.45 21.75 0.02
N GLY A 238 -12.23 21.66 -1.05
CA GLY A 238 -11.93 22.26 -2.36
C GLY A 238 -11.14 21.34 -3.29
N ALA A 239 -10.75 20.14 -2.84
CA ALA A 239 -10.01 19.16 -3.63
C ALA A 239 -10.74 18.70 -4.90
N LEU A 240 -12.08 18.67 -4.87
CA LEU A 240 -12.92 18.25 -5.99
C LEU A 240 -13.42 19.44 -6.82
N ALA A 241 -13.01 20.68 -6.52
CA ALA A 241 -13.53 21.88 -7.19
C ALA A 241 -13.21 21.91 -8.68
N SER A 242 -12.06 21.36 -9.09
CA SER A 242 -11.63 21.31 -10.49
C SER A 242 -12.30 20.19 -11.30
N VAL A 243 -12.99 19.25 -10.66
CA VAL A 243 -13.65 18.14 -11.35
C VAL A 243 -15.06 18.59 -11.78
N PRO A 244 -15.37 18.63 -13.10
CA PRO A 244 -16.66 19.09 -13.60
C PRO A 244 -17.83 18.27 -13.05
N LEU A 245 -18.89 18.95 -12.61
CA LEU A 245 -20.14 18.32 -12.21
C LEU A 245 -20.93 17.87 -13.45
N PHE A 246 -21.35 16.62 -13.47
CA PHE A 246 -22.21 16.03 -14.49
C PHE A 246 -23.46 15.46 -13.84
N SER A 247 -24.63 15.79 -14.37
CA SER A 247 -25.93 15.35 -13.82
C SER A 247 -26.38 13.96 -14.28
N GLY A 248 -25.68 13.37 -15.25
CA GLY A 248 -25.98 12.03 -15.77
C GLY A 248 -25.16 10.93 -15.08
N GLY A 249 -25.33 9.72 -15.61
CA GLY A 249 -24.53 8.56 -15.22
C GLY A 249 -23.09 8.68 -15.71
N LEU A 250 -22.15 8.25 -14.86
CA LEU A 250 -20.75 8.09 -15.20
C LEU A 250 -20.43 6.60 -15.33
N ALA A 251 -19.44 6.25 -16.14
CA ALA A 251 -18.96 4.88 -16.26
C ALA A 251 -17.43 4.78 -16.25
N CYS A 252 -16.96 3.59 -15.90
CA CYS A 252 -15.54 3.25 -15.80
C CYS A 252 -15.08 2.20 -16.79
N ILE A 253 -16.04 1.60 -17.49
CA ILE A 253 -15.84 0.55 -18.47
C ILE A 253 -16.69 0.94 -19.66
N TRP A 254 -16.10 0.80 -20.85
CA TRP A 254 -16.80 0.99 -22.12
C TRP A 254 -16.45 -0.14 -23.06
#